data_AF-A0A345V935-F1
#
_entry.id   AF-A0A345V935-F1
#
_cell.length_a   1.000
_cell.length_b   1.000
_cell.length_c   1.000
_cell.angle_alpha   90.00
_cell.angle_beta   90.00
_cell.angle_gamma   90.00
#
_symmetry.space_group_name_H-M   'P 1'
#
loop_
_entity.id
_entity.type
_entity.pdbx_description
1 polymer ?
#
loop_
_entity_poly.entity_id
_entity_poly.type
_entity_poly.pdbx_seq_one_letter_code
_entity_poly.pdbx_strand_id
1 'polypeptide(L)'
;MPAGDAAAPGVRAADAQACASRSSDVEQLAARVARCADAADAVLAGLARLELQGWQSPAGRAYRVTVSLQAASLRRSRDALLEAAAVVQRHACNVALSAGRAGP
;
A
#
# COMPACT_ATOMS: atom_id res chain seq x y z
N MET A 1 9.76 7.12 52.25
CA MET A 1 8.53 6.67 51.56
C MET A 1 8.82 6.55 50.08
N PRO A 2 8.80 5.36 49.46
CA PRO A 2 8.82 5.26 48.00
C PRO A 2 7.39 4.95 47.52
N ALA A 3 6.70 5.97 47.04
CA ALA A 3 5.47 5.82 46.27
C ALA A 3 5.76 6.35 44.87
N GLY A 4 6.27 5.48 43.99
CA GLY A 4 6.68 5.87 42.64
C GLY A 4 6.37 4.85 41.54
N ASP A 5 5.99 3.61 41.87
CA ASP A 5 5.95 2.52 40.88
C ASP A 5 4.54 2.07 40.47
N ALA A 6 3.50 2.55 41.17
CA ALA A 6 2.13 2.09 40.94
C ALA A 6 1.37 2.85 39.83
N ALA A 7 1.87 4.02 39.39
CA ALA A 7 1.29 4.76 38.25
C ALA A 7 1.77 4.22 36.88
N ALA A 8 2.84 3.41 36.87
CA ALA A 8 3.54 2.95 35.67
C ALA A 8 2.85 1.86 34.82
N PRO A 9 2.05 0.90 35.37
CA PRO A 9 1.50 -0.19 34.56
C PRO A 9 0.37 0.27 33.63
N GLY A 10 -0.51 1.18 34.11
CA GLY A 10 -1.66 1.66 33.33
C GLY A 10 -1.26 2.54 32.14
N VAL A 11 -0.25 3.39 32.33
CA VAL A 11 0.30 4.24 31.26
C VAL A 11 1.00 3.39 30.19
N ARG A 12 1.83 2.41 30.60
CA ARG A 12 2.49 1.49 29.66
C ARG A 12 1.50 0.61 28.87
N ALA A 13 0.42 0.15 29.52
CA ALA A 13 -0.64 -0.59 28.84
C ALA A 13 -1.40 0.28 27.82
N ALA A 14 -1.68 1.54 28.16
CA ALA A 14 -2.31 2.49 27.24
C ALA A 14 -1.38 2.83 26.05
N ASP A 15 -0.08 3.00 26.28
CA ASP A 15 0.92 3.23 25.24
C ASP A 15 1.07 2.02 24.31
N ALA A 16 1.09 0.80 24.87
CA ALA A 16 1.11 -0.44 24.10
C ALA A 16 -0.15 -0.59 23.24
N GLN A 17 -1.33 -0.27 23.80
CA GLN A 17 -2.60 -0.30 23.07
C GLN A 17 -2.64 0.73 21.93
N ALA A 18 -2.14 1.95 22.17
CA ALA A 18 -2.04 2.99 21.14
C ALA A 18 -1.01 2.65 20.05
N CYS A 19 0.07 1.95 20.39
CA CYS A 19 1.01 1.40 19.40
C CYS A 19 0.37 0.28 18.57
N ALA A 20 -0.37 -0.63 19.19
CA ALA A 20 -1.08 -1.70 18.49
C ALA A 20 -2.13 -1.14 17.52
N SER A 21 -2.93 -0.15 17.95
CA SER A 21 -3.94 0.49 17.10
C SER A 21 -3.30 1.19 15.90
N ARG A 22 -2.21 1.94 16.12
CA ARG A 22 -1.45 2.59 15.04
C ARG A 22 -0.88 1.56 14.06
N SER A 23 -0.35 0.45 14.57
CA SER A 23 0.18 -0.62 13.71
C SER A 23 -0.91 -1.22 12.82
N SER A 24 -2.10 -1.47 13.37
CA SER A 24 -3.24 -1.98 12.59
C SER A 24 -3.74 -0.99 11.52
N ASP A 25 -3.72 0.32 11.80
CA ASP A 25 -4.12 1.34 10.83
C ASP A 25 -3.15 1.39 9.65
N VAL A 26 -1.84 1.28 9.92
CA VAL A 26 -0.78 1.26 8.90
C VAL A 26 -0.86 -0.02 8.06
N GLU A 27 -1.11 -1.17 8.67
CA GLU A 27 -1.34 -2.44 7.95
C GLU A 27 -2.57 -2.37 7.04
N GLN A 28 -3.67 -1.79 7.53
CA GLN A 28 -4.88 -1.60 6.72
C GLN A 28 -4.61 -0.68 5.53
N LEU A 29 -3.82 0.38 5.71
CA LEU A 29 -3.38 1.24 4.62
C LEU A 29 -2.54 0.47 3.59
N ALA A 30 -1.55 -0.32 4.04
CA ALA A 30 -0.74 -1.16 3.14
C ALA A 30 -1.62 -2.09 2.30
N ALA A 31 -2.59 -2.77 2.93
CA ALA A 31 -3.53 -3.65 2.24
C ALA A 31 -4.41 -2.90 1.23
N ARG A 32 -4.83 -1.67 1.53
CA ARG A 32 -5.59 -0.83 0.58
C ARG A 32 -4.74 -0.45 -0.64
N VAL A 33 -3.49 -0.05 -0.42
CA VAL A 33 -2.56 0.32 -1.51
C VAL A 33 -2.28 -0.89 -2.41
N ALA A 34 -2.06 -2.08 -1.83
CA ALA A 34 -1.89 -3.31 -2.58
C ALA A 34 -3.11 -3.62 -3.48
N ARG A 35 -4.34 -3.52 -2.94
CA ARG A 35 -5.57 -3.70 -3.73
C ARG A 35 -5.69 -2.69 -4.88
N CYS A 36 -5.21 -1.46 -4.71
CA CYS A 36 -5.17 -0.49 -5.80
C CYS A 36 -4.19 -0.89 -6.91
N ALA A 37 -3.05 -1.50 -6.57
CA ALA A 37 -2.11 -2.04 -7.54
C ALA A 37 -2.72 -3.23 -8.31
N ASP A 38 -3.38 -4.15 -7.61
CA ASP A 38 -4.07 -5.30 -8.23
C ASP A 38 -5.16 -4.85 -9.23
N ALA A 39 -5.93 -3.82 -8.86
CA ALA A 39 -6.94 -3.23 -9.75
C ALA A 39 -6.30 -2.61 -11.00
N ALA A 40 -5.13 -1.96 -10.86
CA ALA A 40 -4.39 -1.41 -11.99
C ALA A 40 -3.89 -2.52 -12.93
N ASP A 41 -3.39 -3.63 -12.39
CA ASP A 41 -2.98 -4.80 -13.19
C ASP A 41 -4.16 -5.43 -13.94
N ALA A 42 -5.33 -5.53 -13.32
CA ALA A 42 -6.54 -6.02 -13.99
C ALA A 42 -6.93 -5.13 -15.20
N VAL A 43 -6.85 -3.80 -15.05
CA VAL A 43 -7.09 -2.86 -16.15
C VAL A 43 -6.05 -3.01 -17.25
N LEU A 44 -4.76 -3.13 -16.91
CA LEU A 44 -3.67 -3.35 -17.87
C LEU A 44 -3.88 -4.63 -18.68
N ALA A 45 -4.29 -5.73 -18.03
CA ALA A 45 -4.60 -6.98 -18.71
C ALA A 45 -5.79 -6.83 -19.68
N GLY A 46 -6.81 -6.03 -19.31
CA GLY A 46 -7.92 -5.68 -20.18
C GLY A 46 -7.46 -4.88 -21.41
N LEU A 47 -6.60 -3.87 -21.23
CA LEU A 47 -6.07 -3.08 -22.34
C LEU A 47 -5.22 -3.92 -23.30
N ALA A 48 -4.36 -4.80 -22.78
CA ALA A 48 -3.56 -5.71 -23.61
C ALA A 48 -4.44 -6.61 -24.48
N ARG A 49 -5.57 -7.08 -23.95
CA ARG A 49 -6.55 -7.87 -24.72
C ARG A 49 -7.19 -7.06 -25.85
N LEU A 50 -7.48 -5.79 -25.63
CA LEU A 50 -8.03 -4.90 -26.66
C LEU A 50 -7.01 -4.63 -27.77
N GLU A 51 -5.73 -4.43 -27.43
CA GLU A 51 -4.67 -4.22 -28.42
C GLU A 51 -4.49 -5.43 -29.36
N LEU A 52 -4.78 -6.65 -28.88
CA LEU A 52 -4.73 -7.88 -29.67
C LEU A 52 -5.85 -8.02 -30.71
N GLN A 53 -6.90 -7.19 -30.67
CA GLN A 53 -8.03 -7.27 -31.62
C GLN A 53 -7.72 -6.67 -33.02
N GLY A 54 -6.49 -6.19 -33.26
CA GLY A 54 -5.92 -6.11 -34.61
C GLY A 54 -6.62 -5.17 -35.61
N TRP A 55 -7.17 -4.03 -35.16
CA TRP A 55 -7.82 -3.08 -36.07
C TRP A 55 -6.78 -2.32 -36.93
N GLN A 56 -6.87 -2.49 -38.25
CA GLN A 56 -5.89 -1.98 -39.23
C GLN A 56 -6.22 -0.59 -39.81
N SER A 57 -7.39 -0.03 -39.50
CA SER A 57 -7.79 1.29 -39.99
C SER A 57 -6.93 2.42 -39.40
N PRO A 58 -6.82 3.59 -40.04
CA PRO A 58 -6.13 4.76 -39.45
C PRO A 58 -6.68 5.15 -38.08
N ALA A 59 -8.01 5.06 -37.90
CA ALA A 59 -8.67 5.26 -36.61
C ALA A 59 -8.25 4.19 -35.57
N GLY A 60 -8.14 2.92 -35.98
CA GLY A 60 -7.66 1.83 -35.12
C GLY A 60 -6.20 2.02 -34.68
N ARG A 61 -5.32 2.49 -35.57
CA ARG A 61 -3.94 2.83 -35.21
C ARG A 61 -3.87 3.97 -34.21
N ALA A 62 -4.62 5.05 -34.43
CA ALA A 62 -4.69 6.18 -33.51
C ALA A 62 -5.22 5.77 -32.12
N TYR A 63 -6.27 4.95 -32.09
CA TYR A 63 -6.81 4.39 -30.85
C TYR A 63 -5.76 3.58 -30.08
N ARG A 64 -5.04 2.69 -30.76
CA ARG A 64 -3.97 1.88 -30.14
C ARG A 64 -2.84 2.74 -29.57
N VAL A 65 -2.39 3.77 -30.28
CA VAL A 65 -1.37 4.71 -29.77
C VAL A 65 -1.83 5.35 -28.45
N THR A 66 -3.08 5.82 -28.40
CA THR A 66 -3.66 6.40 -27.18
C THR A 66 -3.73 5.37 -26.06
N VAL A 67 -4.19 4.15 -26.34
CA VAL A 67 -4.25 3.06 -25.34
C VAL A 67 -2.85 2.71 -24.82
N SER A 68 -1.85 2.61 -25.68
CA SER A 68 -0.48 2.33 -25.27
C SER A 68 0.10 3.42 -24.36
N LEU A 69 -0.20 4.70 -24.62
CA LEU A 69 0.18 5.82 -23.76
C LEU A 69 -0.50 5.74 -22.38
N GLN A 70 -1.80 5.46 -22.36
CA GLN A 70 -2.54 5.29 -21.10
C GLN A 70 -2.03 4.09 -20.31
N ALA A 71 -1.75 2.97 -20.97
CA ALA A 71 -1.18 1.79 -20.35
C ALA A 71 0.23 2.07 -19.78
N ALA A 72 1.05 2.87 -20.46
CA ALA A 72 2.36 3.29 -19.93
C ALA A 72 2.22 4.20 -18.70
N SER A 73 1.26 5.11 -18.69
CA SER A 73 0.94 5.94 -17.52
C SER A 73 0.49 5.06 -16.34
N LEU A 74 -0.44 4.14 -16.59
CA LEU A 74 -1.00 3.26 -15.57
C LEU A 74 0.05 2.31 -14.97
N ARG A 75 0.97 1.78 -15.78
CA ARG A 75 2.11 0.99 -15.29
C ARG A 75 2.97 1.77 -14.30
N ARG A 76 3.32 3.03 -14.62
CA ARG A 76 4.08 3.89 -13.70
C ARG A 76 3.32 4.14 -12.40
N SER A 77 2.02 4.39 -12.47
CA SER A 77 1.18 4.56 -11.27
C SER A 77 1.13 3.30 -10.42
N ARG A 78 0.97 2.13 -11.03
CA ARG A 78 1.02 0.83 -10.34
C ARG A 78 2.37 0.62 -9.66
N ASP A 79 3.48 0.87 -10.35
CA ASP A 79 4.82 0.70 -9.78
C ASP A 79 5.01 1.60 -8.55
N ALA A 80 4.53 2.85 -8.62
CA ALA A 80 4.53 3.76 -7.48
C ALA A 80 3.65 3.26 -6.31
N LEU A 81 2.50 2.64 -6.59
CA LEU A 81 1.66 2.03 -5.56
C LEU A 81 2.35 0.84 -4.89
N LEU A 82 3.01 -0.03 -5.66
CA LEU A 82 3.76 -1.17 -5.11
C LEU A 82 4.91 -0.71 -4.21
N GLU A 83 5.65 0.31 -4.63
CA GLU A 83 6.72 0.90 -3.81
C GLU A 83 6.15 1.52 -2.53
N ALA A 84 5.06 2.28 -2.64
CA ALA A 84 4.39 2.86 -1.48
C ALA A 84 3.90 1.77 -0.50
N ALA A 85 3.32 0.68 -1.00
CA ALA A 85 2.90 -0.45 -0.16
C ALA A 85 4.10 -1.08 0.57
N ALA A 86 5.23 -1.28 -0.12
CA ALA A 86 6.44 -1.82 0.48
C ALA A 86 7.01 -0.92 1.58
N VAL A 87 7.01 0.40 1.37
CA VAL A 87 7.45 1.39 2.37
C VAL A 87 6.52 1.39 3.58
N VAL A 88 5.20 1.42 3.37
CA VAL A 88 4.19 1.42 4.44
C VAL A 88 4.27 0.12 5.25
N GLN A 89 4.42 -1.04 4.59
CA GLN A 89 4.56 -2.33 5.27
C GLN A 89 5.81 -2.37 6.14
N ARG A 90 6.95 -1.88 5.61
CA ARG A 90 8.19 -1.77 6.39
C ARG A 90 8.04 -0.85 7.58
N HIS A 91 7.31 0.26 7.42
CA HIS A 91 7.00 1.17 8.52
C HIS A 91 6.13 0.49 9.59
N ALA A 92 5.09 -0.25 9.20
CA ALA A 92 4.26 -1.02 10.12
C ALA A 92 5.10 -1.99 10.97
N CYS A 93 5.98 -2.77 10.33
CA CYS A 93 6.89 -3.68 11.03
C CYS A 93 7.81 -2.93 12.01
N ASN A 94 8.37 -1.79 11.62
CA ASN A 94 9.24 -0.99 12.49
C ASN A 94 8.49 -0.42 13.70
N VAL A 95 7.24 0.01 13.53
CA VAL A 95 6.38 0.48 14.64
C VAL A 95 6.07 -0.66 15.60
N ALA A 96 5.71 -1.84 15.08
CA ALA A 96 5.45 -3.02 15.91
C ALA A 96 6.69 -3.48 16.70
N LEU A 97 7.87 -3.52 16.06
CA LEU A 97 9.13 -3.87 16.72
C LEU A 97 9.54 -2.85 17.79
N SER A 98 9.30 -1.56 17.55
CA SER A 98 9.58 -0.49 18.52
C SER A 98 8.69 -0.61 19.76
N ALA A 99 7.43 -1.03 19.58
CA ALA A 99 6.53 -1.32 20.70
C ALA A 99 6.98 -2.53 21.53
N GLY A 100 7.50 -3.59 20.88
CA GLY A 100 8.06 -4.76 21.56
C GLY A 100 9.36 -4.49 22.31
N ARG A 101 10.14 -3.48 21.89
CA ARG A 101 11.38 -3.05 22.55
C ARG A 101 11.17 -2.18 23.79
N ALA A 102 9.95 -1.69 24.00
CA ALA A 102 9.56 -0.85 25.14
C ALA A 102 9.10 -1.65 26.38
N GLY A 103 9.24 -2.98 26.39
CA GLY A 103 9.17 -3.81 27.61
C GLY A 103 10.52 -4.49 27.87
N PRO A 104 10.94 -4.74 29.13
CA PRO A 104 10.21 -4.80 30.41
C PRO A 104 10.11 -3.49 31.22
#